data_AF-A0A832FR89-F1
#
_entry.id   AF-A0A832FR89-F1
#
_cell.length_a   1.000
_cell.length_b   1.000
_cell.length_c   1.000
_cell.angle_alpha   90.00
_cell.angle_beta   90.00
_cell.angle_gamma   90.00
#
_symmetry.space_group_name_H-M   'P 1'
#
loop_
_entity.id
_entity.type
_entity.pdbx_description
1 polymer ?
#
loop_
_entity_poly.entity_id
_entity_poly.type
_entity_poly.pdbx_seq_one_letter_code
_entity_poly.pdbx_strand_id
1 'polypeptide(L)'
;MIVEGDYEGYNGRSDYPGIGGCYYASMLAALEYLEARRKQATVIIFGEVYPGFNIPVGVWFVREAVRALFKRTPIIKTSNISEVKEVIEKESRIGWKMWFSKSKLLRRFIGEKRLDITFK
;
A
#
# COMPACT_ATOMS: atom_id res chain seq x y z
N MET A 1 -8.04 6.25 -16.59
CA MET A 1 -8.08 6.20 -15.12
C MET A 1 -6.85 6.93 -14.60
N ILE A 2 -7.01 7.87 -13.68
CA ILE A 2 -5.88 8.59 -13.09
C ILE A 2 -5.36 7.73 -11.93
N VAL A 3 -4.04 7.54 -11.87
CA VAL A 3 -3.38 6.81 -10.78
C VAL A 3 -2.46 7.78 -10.09
N GLU A 4 -2.81 8.12 -8.87
CA GLU A 4 -2.01 8.94 -7.97
C GLU A 4 -1.42 8.06 -6.88
N GLY A 5 -0.27 8.46 -6.37
CA GLY A 5 0.40 7.70 -5.35
C GLY A 5 1.48 8.53 -4.69
N ASP A 6 1.66 8.28 -3.40
CA ASP A 6 2.69 8.89 -2.59
C ASP A 6 3.38 7.82 -1.75
N TYR A 7 4.58 8.11 -1.25
CA TYR A 7 5.40 7.15 -0.53
C TYR A 7 6.37 7.85 0.42
N GLU A 8 6.79 7.13 1.45
CA GLU A 8 7.93 7.50 2.29
C GLU A 8 8.93 6.36 2.38
N GLY A 9 10.18 6.72 2.66
CA GLY A 9 11.24 5.75 2.95
C GLY A 9 11.43 5.55 4.45
N TYR A 10 12.50 4.87 4.82
CA TYR A 10 12.86 4.64 6.23
C TYR A 10 12.99 5.93 7.06
N ASN A 11 13.50 7.01 6.45
CA ASN A 11 13.66 8.31 7.12
C ASN A 11 12.35 9.11 7.22
N GLY A 12 11.22 8.54 6.81
CA GLY A 12 9.94 9.23 6.73
C GLY A 12 9.92 10.31 5.63
N ARG A 13 9.04 11.29 5.84
CA ARG A 13 8.82 12.44 4.94
C ARG A 13 8.72 13.74 5.75
N SER A 14 9.09 14.86 5.14
CA SER A 14 9.00 16.21 5.76
C SER A 14 7.98 17.12 5.06
N ASP A 15 7.60 16.78 3.84
CA ASP A 15 6.64 17.49 3.00
C ASP A 15 5.22 16.91 3.11
N TYR A 16 4.23 17.70 2.74
CA TYR A 16 2.83 17.29 2.77
C TYR A 16 2.47 16.38 1.56
N PRO A 17 1.69 15.30 1.77
CA PRO A 17 1.33 14.36 0.70
C PRO A 17 0.60 14.97 -0.48
N GLY A 18 1.03 14.59 -1.68
CA GLY A 18 0.37 14.99 -2.92
C GLY A 18 -1.07 14.48 -3.00
N ILE A 19 -1.32 13.26 -2.49
CA ILE A 19 -2.67 12.67 -2.39
C ILE A 19 -3.46 13.16 -1.16
N GLY A 20 -2.86 14.02 -0.34
CA GLY A 20 -3.47 14.60 0.84
C GLY A 20 -3.81 13.60 1.94
N GLY A 21 -4.92 13.84 2.64
CA GLY A 21 -5.26 13.15 3.89
C GLY A 21 -5.49 11.63 3.77
N CYS A 22 -5.73 11.09 2.57
CA CYS A 22 -5.86 9.64 2.40
C CYS A 22 -4.53 8.91 2.67
N TYR A 23 -3.39 9.58 2.46
CA TYR A 23 -2.06 9.10 2.82
C TYR A 23 -1.98 8.82 4.32
N TYR A 24 -2.21 9.86 5.13
CA TYR A 24 -2.10 9.76 6.58
C TYR A 24 -3.15 8.81 7.18
N ALA A 25 -4.36 8.79 6.62
CA ALA A 25 -5.41 7.85 7.03
C ALA A 25 -4.98 6.38 6.83
N SER A 26 -4.38 6.07 5.67
CA SER A 26 -3.88 4.73 5.34
C SER A 26 -2.65 4.35 6.17
N MET A 27 -1.72 5.31 6.33
CA MET A 27 -0.49 5.14 7.11
C MET A 27 -0.80 4.84 8.57
N LEU A 28 -1.70 5.62 9.20
CA LEU A 28 -2.10 5.40 10.59
C LEU A 28 -2.64 3.99 10.81
N ALA A 29 -3.56 3.54 9.94
CA ALA A 29 -4.12 2.20 10.03
C ALA A 29 -3.07 1.08 9.85
N ALA A 30 -2.09 1.29 8.96
CA ALA A 30 -0.99 0.36 8.76
C ALA A 30 -0.02 0.31 9.96
N LEU A 31 0.31 1.47 10.53
CA LEU A 31 1.16 1.57 11.70
C LEU A 31 0.53 0.91 12.92
N GLU A 32 -0.76 1.13 13.19
CA GLU A 32 -1.50 0.45 14.27
C GLU A 32 -1.40 -1.08 14.14
N TYR A 33 -1.54 -1.61 12.92
CA TYR A 33 -1.44 -3.05 12.68
C TYR A 33 -0.05 -3.62 12.96
N LEU A 34 0.99 -2.89 12.55
CA LEU A 34 2.40 -3.27 12.71
C LEU A 34 2.86 -3.14 14.16
N GLU A 35 2.47 -2.06 14.82
CA GLU A 35 2.74 -1.78 16.24
C GLU A 35 2.15 -2.87 17.14
N ALA A 36 0.88 -3.22 16.95
CA ALA A 36 0.23 -4.30 17.68
C ALA A 36 0.92 -5.67 17.51
N ARG A 37 1.65 -5.86 16.41
CA ARG A 37 2.44 -7.08 16.13
C ARG A 37 3.90 -6.97 16.52
N ARG A 38 4.35 -5.78 16.95
CA ARG A 38 5.76 -5.44 17.17
C ARG A 38 6.64 -5.82 15.97
N LYS A 39 6.19 -5.46 14.75
CA LYS A 39 6.91 -5.74 13.50
C LYS A 39 7.19 -4.46 12.73
N GLN A 40 8.32 -4.45 12.03
CA GLN A 40 8.64 -3.44 11.02
C GLN A 40 8.51 -4.07 9.63
N ALA A 41 7.81 -3.38 8.72
CA ALA A 41 7.64 -3.82 7.35
C ALA A 41 7.33 -2.64 6.43
N THR A 42 7.66 -2.78 5.15
CA THR A 42 7.15 -1.90 4.10
C THR A 42 5.70 -2.29 3.80
N VAL A 43 4.81 -1.29 3.76
CA VAL A 43 3.40 -1.49 3.43
C VAL A 43 3.09 -0.77 2.12
N ILE A 44 2.46 -1.47 1.19
CA ILE A 44 1.99 -0.91 -0.09
C ILE A 44 0.47 -1.12 -0.14
N ILE A 45 -0.28 -0.03 -0.26
CA ILE A 45 -1.75 -0.05 -0.32
C ILE A 45 -2.17 0.41 -1.70
N PHE A 46 -2.99 -0.42 -2.36
CA PHE A 46 -3.64 -0.08 -3.63
C PHE A 46 -5.10 0.22 -3.35
N GLY A 47 -5.58 1.38 -3.81
CA GLY A 47 -6.97 1.80 -3.69
C GLY A 47 -7.53 2.18 -5.05
N GLU A 48 -8.64 1.56 -5.45
CA GLU A 48 -9.37 1.90 -6.66
C GLU A 48 -10.71 2.53 -6.30
N VAL A 49 -10.99 3.71 -6.87
CA VAL A 49 -12.27 4.37 -6.75
C VAL A 49 -12.97 4.27 -8.10
N TYR A 50 -14.14 3.62 -8.11
CA TYR A 50 -14.91 3.39 -9.32
C TYR A 50 -16.00 4.45 -9.52
N PRO A 51 -16.40 4.71 -10.77
CA PRO A 51 -17.55 5.56 -11.06
C PRO A 51 -18.78 5.10 -10.28
N GLY A 52 -19.47 6.02 -9.61
CA GLY A 52 -20.62 5.74 -8.75
C GLY A 52 -20.34 5.92 -7.25
N PHE A 53 -19.08 6.02 -6.84
CA PHE A 53 -18.73 6.38 -5.45
C PHE A 53 -18.73 7.90 -5.26
N ASN A 54 -19.92 8.48 -5.11
CA ASN A 54 -20.12 9.94 -4.99
C ASN A 54 -20.49 10.38 -3.56
N ILE A 55 -20.03 9.67 -2.53
CA ILE A 55 -20.37 9.98 -1.14
C ILE A 55 -19.21 10.75 -0.49
N PRO A 56 -19.44 11.96 0.07
CA PRO A 56 -18.40 12.74 0.76
C PRO A 56 -18.18 12.20 2.18
N VAL A 57 -17.55 11.02 2.30
CA VAL A 57 -17.28 10.37 3.60
C VAL A 57 -15.97 10.86 4.25
N GLY A 58 -15.17 11.62 3.50
CA GLY A 58 -13.83 12.05 3.91
C GLY A 58 -12.83 10.89 4.05
N VAL A 59 -11.67 11.19 4.60
CA VAL A 59 -10.54 10.24 4.70
C VAL A 59 -10.74 9.17 5.78
N TRP A 60 -11.72 9.35 6.66
CA TRP A 60 -12.09 8.36 7.68
C TRP A 60 -12.47 7.02 7.05
N PHE A 61 -13.18 7.04 5.91
CA PHE A 61 -13.57 5.82 5.20
C PHE A 61 -12.36 4.99 4.77
N VAL A 62 -11.31 5.63 4.26
CA VAL A 62 -10.06 4.96 3.88
C VAL A 62 -9.40 4.31 5.10
N ARG A 63 -9.33 5.04 6.21
CA ARG A 63 -8.75 4.52 7.46
C ARG A 63 -9.48 3.28 7.95
N GLU A 64 -10.80 3.31 8.00
CA GLU A 64 -11.59 2.16 8.47
C GLU A 64 -11.55 0.99 7.49
N ALA A 65 -11.52 1.26 6.18
CA ALA A 65 -11.36 0.23 5.17
C ALA A 65 -10.02 -0.51 5.33
N VAL A 66 -8.92 0.22 5.56
CA VAL A 66 -7.60 -0.37 5.77
C VAL A 66 -7.54 -1.14 7.10
N ARG A 67 -8.12 -0.61 8.19
CA ARG A 67 -8.25 -1.35 9.46
C ARG A 67 -9.04 -2.66 9.29
N ALA A 68 -10.14 -2.62 8.53
CA ALA A 68 -10.94 -3.80 8.22
C ALA A 68 -10.15 -4.81 7.38
N LEU A 69 -9.37 -4.35 6.40
CA LEU A 69 -8.50 -5.20 5.57
C LEU A 69 -7.49 -5.96 6.44
N PHE A 70 -6.84 -5.29 7.39
CA PHE A 70 -5.89 -5.91 8.31
C PHE A 70 -6.50 -6.90 9.32
N LYS A 71 -7.80 -6.84 9.56
CA LYS A 71 -8.54 -7.81 10.39
C LYS A 71 -8.97 -9.05 9.62
N ARG A 72 -8.99 -9.00 8.29
CA ARG A 72 -9.36 -10.13 7.43
C ARG A 72 -8.20 -11.12 7.27
N THR A 73 -8.52 -12.35 6.89
CA THR A 73 -7.53 -13.33 6.48
C THR A 73 -6.84 -12.88 5.19
N PRO A 74 -5.50 -12.91 5.11
CA PRO A 74 -4.78 -12.56 3.89
C PRO A 74 -5.19 -13.48 2.74
N ILE A 75 -5.38 -12.92 1.55
CA ILE A 75 -5.67 -13.68 0.32
C ILE A 75 -4.51 -14.63 0.02
N ILE A 76 -3.28 -14.14 0.16
CA ILE A 76 -2.04 -14.90 -0.01
C ILE A 76 -0.99 -14.50 1.02
N LYS A 77 -0.07 -15.41 1.32
CA LYS A 77 1.18 -15.16 2.05
C LYS A 77 2.32 -15.82 1.27
N THR A 78 3.17 -15.02 0.64
CA THR A 78 4.19 -15.55 -0.27
C THR A 78 5.45 -14.68 -0.27
N SER A 79 6.57 -15.28 -0.65
CA SER A 79 7.81 -14.59 -1.01
C SER A 79 7.98 -14.43 -2.53
N ASN A 80 7.06 -14.96 -3.33
CA ASN A 80 7.12 -14.94 -4.79
C ASN A 80 6.30 -13.78 -5.36
N ILE A 81 6.98 -12.86 -6.05
CA ILE A 81 6.34 -11.68 -6.63
C ILE A 81 5.38 -12.03 -7.78
N SER A 82 5.58 -13.16 -8.46
CA SER A 82 4.70 -13.60 -9.54
C SER A 82 3.29 -13.93 -9.03
N GLU A 83 3.19 -14.56 -7.87
CA GLU A 83 1.90 -14.84 -7.21
C GLU A 83 1.20 -13.55 -6.79
N VAL A 84 1.96 -12.57 -6.30
CA VAL A 84 1.41 -11.23 -5.98
C VAL A 84 0.90 -10.54 -7.23
N LYS A 85 1.63 -10.65 -8.36
CA LYS A 85 1.19 -10.12 -9.65
C LYS A 85 -0.13 -10.75 -10.09
N GLU A 86 -0.27 -12.07 -9.99
CA GLU A 86 -1.50 -12.77 -10.36
C GLU A 86 -2.71 -12.31 -9.53
N VAL A 87 -2.53 -12.14 -8.22
CA VAL A 87 -3.59 -11.60 -7.35
C VAL A 87 -3.96 -10.17 -7.76
N ILE A 88 -2.99 -9.30 -8.03
CA ILE A 88 -3.27 -7.93 -8.46
C ILE A 88 -4.00 -7.93 -9.81
N GLU A 89 -3.57 -8.72 -10.79
CA GLU A 89 -4.26 -8.81 -12.09
C GLU A 89 -5.72 -9.28 -11.96
N LYS A 90 -6.01 -10.12 -10.96
CA LYS A 90 -7.37 -10.61 -10.70
C LYS A 90 -8.25 -9.60 -9.96
N GLU A 91 -7.70 -8.91 -8.96
CA GLU A 91 -8.47 -8.08 -8.03
C GLU A 91 -8.54 -6.60 -8.44
N SER A 92 -7.64 -6.13 -9.30
CA SER A 92 -7.52 -4.73 -9.75
C SER A 92 -7.98 -4.57 -11.20
N ARG A 93 -8.79 -3.54 -11.50
CA ARG A 93 -9.24 -3.27 -12.88
C ARG A 93 -8.13 -2.69 -13.76
N ILE A 94 -7.15 -2.00 -13.18
CA ILE A 94 -6.04 -1.41 -13.96
C ILE A 94 -4.86 -2.37 -14.13
N GLY A 95 -4.85 -3.45 -13.35
CA GLY A 95 -3.86 -4.53 -13.44
C GLY A 95 -2.48 -4.16 -12.93
N TRP A 96 -1.60 -5.15 -12.91
CA TRP A 96 -0.25 -5.04 -12.35
C TRP A 96 0.60 -3.97 -13.05
N LYS A 97 0.56 -3.96 -14.39
CA LYS A 97 1.43 -3.10 -15.21
C LYS A 97 1.26 -1.62 -14.85
N MET A 98 0.02 -1.18 -14.62
CA MET A 98 -0.26 0.20 -14.27
C MET A 98 0.27 0.54 -12.87
N TRP A 99 -0.03 -0.30 -11.85
CA TRP A 99 0.47 -0.11 -10.48
C TRP A 99 1.99 -0.09 -10.42
N PHE A 100 2.64 -1.03 -11.11
CA PHE A 100 4.10 -1.11 -11.18
C PHE A 100 4.72 0.14 -11.82
N SER A 101 4.10 0.67 -12.88
CA SER A 101 4.58 1.89 -13.55
C SER A 101 4.51 3.14 -12.66
N LYS A 102 3.62 3.17 -11.67
CA LYS A 102 3.40 4.34 -10.82
C LYS A 102 4.04 4.23 -9.43
N SER A 103 3.98 3.05 -8.81
CA SER A 103 4.45 2.85 -7.43
C SER A 103 5.98 2.84 -7.33
N LYS A 104 6.54 3.84 -6.63
CA LYS A 104 7.98 3.89 -6.33
C LYS A 104 8.40 2.80 -5.34
N LEU A 105 7.57 2.51 -4.32
CA LEU A 105 7.84 1.44 -3.36
C LEU A 105 7.84 0.06 -4.00
N LEU A 106 6.89 -0.22 -4.89
CA LEU A 106 6.81 -1.52 -5.56
C LEU A 106 8.02 -1.73 -6.49
N ARG A 107 8.42 -0.70 -7.25
CA ARG A 107 9.63 -0.76 -8.06
C ARG A 107 10.89 -0.91 -7.21
N ARG A 108 10.95 -0.22 -6.08
CA ARG A 108 12.07 -0.35 -5.14
C ARG A 108 12.12 -1.77 -4.58
N PHE A 109 10.99 -2.34 -4.15
CA PHE A 109 10.94 -3.69 -3.61
C PHE A 109 11.39 -4.76 -4.63
N ILE A 110 11.05 -4.59 -5.91
CA ILE A 110 11.47 -5.51 -6.99
C ILE A 110 12.90 -5.25 -7.46
N GLY A 111 13.30 -3.97 -7.49
CA GLY A 111 14.60 -3.52 -8.00
C GLY A 111 15.74 -3.58 -6.98
N GLU A 112 15.45 -3.46 -5.67
CA GLU A 112 16.41 -3.74 -4.61
C GLU A 112 16.69 -5.25 -4.61
N LYS A 113 17.77 -5.63 -5.30
CA LYS A 113 18.52 -6.83 -4.93
C LYS A 113 18.78 -6.72 -3.43
N ARG A 114 18.35 -7.74 -2.67
CA ARG A 114 18.57 -7.86 -1.22
C ARG A 114 19.94 -7.29 -0.87
N LEU A 115 19.96 -6.13 -0.22
CA LEU A 115 21.07 -5.81 0.65
C LEU A 115 20.84 -6.73 1.85
N ASP A 116 21.54 -7.85 1.86
CA ASP A 116 21.71 -8.69 3.06
C ASP A 116 22.48 -7.86 4.09
N ILE A 117 21.79 -6.91 4.71
CA ILE A 117 22.31 -6.19 5.87
C ILE A 117 22.05 -7.13 7.05
N THR A 118 22.95 -8.10 7.20
CA THR A 118 23.12 -8.83 8.45
C THR A 118 23.52 -7.79 9.49
N PHE A 119 22.53 -7.30 10.25
CA PHE A 119 22.81 -6.60 11.49
C PHE A 119 23.44 -7.63 12.43
N LYS A 120 24.73 -7.43 12.70
CA LYS A 120 25.54 -8.15 13.68
C LYS A 120 25.42 -7.48 15.03
#